data_AF-X6LRB6-F1
#
_entry.id   AF-X6LRB6-F1
#
_cell.length_a   1.000
_cell.length_b   1.000
_cell.length_c   1.000
_cell.angle_alpha   90.00
_cell.angle_beta   90.00
_cell.angle_gamma   90.00
#
_symmetry.space_group_name_H-M   'P 1'
#
loop_
_entity.id
_entity.type
_entity.pdbx_description
1 polymer ?
#
loop_
_entity_poly.entity_id
_entity_poly.type
_entity_poly.pdbx_seq_one_letter_code
_entity_poly.pdbx_strand_id
1 'polypeptide(L)'
;KSLKRLHYYIPNLCQVITQPSASLGPIRLADGIIEKPLGQVRLNCLELLTVSADFAQFKCGKVLSNLKSDFLKAILDMVFIHKANNMFLCHFRRLIHLSMIFRRRFLKYLFVDYGMLDRLIEFYNSSQRRCSF
;
A
#
# COMPACT_ATOMS: atom_id res chain seq x y z
N LYS A 1 -11.02 -13.19 -20.02
CA LYS A 1 -11.11 -11.90 -20.77
C LYS A 1 -11.19 -10.70 -19.80
N SER A 2 -11.97 -10.78 -18.72
CA SER A 2 -12.15 -9.71 -17.72
C SER A 2 -10.88 -9.34 -16.93
N LEU A 3 -10.08 -10.30 -16.49
CA LEU A 3 -8.83 -10.02 -15.76
C LEU A 3 -7.80 -9.21 -16.59
N LYS A 4 -7.70 -9.50 -17.90
CA LYS A 4 -6.85 -8.70 -18.81
C LYS A 4 -7.33 -7.25 -18.92
N ARG A 5 -8.65 -7.03 -18.93
CA ARG A 5 -9.24 -5.67 -18.92
C ARG A 5 -8.92 -4.97 -17.60
N LEU A 6 -8.99 -5.67 -16.47
CA LEU A 6 -8.62 -5.09 -15.19
C LEU A 6 -7.15 -4.65 -15.14
N HIS A 7 -6.24 -5.44 -15.72
CA HIS A 7 -4.82 -5.08 -15.75
C HIS A 7 -4.52 -3.80 -16.52
N TYR A 8 -5.34 -3.47 -17.52
CA TYR A 8 -5.23 -2.21 -18.26
C TYR A 8 -5.45 -0.99 -17.35
N TYR A 9 -6.32 -1.11 -16.34
CA TYR A 9 -6.66 -0.03 -15.41
C TYR A 9 -5.76 0.04 -14.19
N ILE A 10 -4.74 -0.82 -14.05
CA ILE A 10 -3.82 -0.79 -12.90
C ILE A 10 -3.21 0.61 -12.67
N PRO A 11 -2.73 1.33 -13.69
CA PRO A 11 -2.20 2.68 -13.48
C PRO A 11 -3.23 3.65 -12.88
N ASN A 12 -4.49 3.56 -13.32
CA ASN A 12 -5.59 4.36 -12.77
C ASN A 12 -5.91 3.96 -11.32
N LEU A 13 -5.90 2.66 -11.01
CA LEU A 13 -6.06 2.20 -9.63
C LEU A 13 -4.94 2.75 -8.73
N CYS A 14 -3.69 2.66 -9.17
CA CYS A 14 -2.55 3.24 -8.46
C CYS A 14 -2.74 4.74 -8.19
N GLN A 15 -3.19 5.49 -9.19
CA GLN A 15 -3.46 6.91 -9.07
C GLN A 15 -4.57 7.21 -8.05
N VAL A 16 -5.68 6.49 -8.10
CA VAL A 16 -6.79 6.67 -7.14
C VAL A 16 -6.34 6.34 -5.72
N ILE A 17 -5.55 5.26 -5.53
CA ILE A 17 -5.03 4.85 -4.23
C ILE A 17 -4.12 5.94 -3.62
N THR A 18 -3.31 6.61 -4.43
CA THR A 18 -2.32 7.57 -3.92
C THR A 18 -2.82 9.02 -3.89
N GLN A 19 -3.87 9.33 -4.65
CA GLN A 19 -4.48 10.64 -4.60
C GLN A 19 -5.10 10.90 -3.22
N PRO A 20 -4.83 12.06 -2.61
CA PRO A 20 -5.56 12.48 -1.42
C PRO A 20 -7.04 12.55 -1.78
N SER A 21 -7.89 11.81 -1.07
CA SER A 21 -9.33 12.05 -1.18
C SER A 21 -9.59 13.46 -0.66
N ALA A 22 -10.04 14.35 -1.54
CA ALA A 22 -10.70 15.55 -1.08
C ALA A 22 -11.83 15.11 -0.14
N SER A 23 -11.95 15.79 1.01
CA SER A 23 -13.13 15.78 1.88
C SER A 23 -13.44 14.57 2.78
N LEU A 24 -12.47 13.77 3.23
CA LEU A 24 -12.74 12.88 4.39
C LEU A 24 -12.26 13.54 5.68
N GLY A 25 -13.21 14.01 6.48
CA GLY A 25 -12.93 14.52 7.83
C GLY A 25 -12.51 13.42 8.80
N PRO A 26 -12.02 13.77 10.00
CA PRO A 26 -11.61 12.80 11.00
C PRO A 26 -12.75 11.83 11.37
N ILE A 27 -12.44 10.54 11.48
CA ILE A 27 -13.40 9.51 11.87
C ILE A 27 -13.11 9.10 13.31
N ARG A 28 -14.10 9.21 14.20
CA ARG A 28 -14.00 8.69 15.58
C ARG A 28 -14.34 7.21 15.59
N LEU A 29 -13.41 6.39 16.07
CA LEU A 29 -13.61 4.97 16.37
C LEU A 29 -13.46 4.74 17.88
N ALA A 30 -13.79 3.54 18.36
CA ALA A 30 -13.63 3.15 19.76
C ALA A 30 -12.17 3.33 20.26
N ASP A 31 -11.20 3.06 19.40
CA ASP A 31 -9.76 3.15 19.71
C ASP A 31 -9.15 4.54 19.45
N GLY A 32 -9.98 5.56 19.19
CA GLY A 32 -9.55 6.95 19.01
C GLY A 32 -9.94 7.59 17.67
N ILE A 33 -9.34 8.73 17.37
CA ILE A 33 -9.65 9.54 16.19
C ILE A 33 -8.67 9.23 15.06
N ILE A 34 -9.21 8.83 13.91
CA ILE A 34 -8.47 8.72 12.65
C ILE A 34 -8.53 10.07 11.95
N GLU A 35 -7.49 10.88 12.10
CA GLU A 35 -7.37 12.21 11.48
C GLU A 35 -7.35 12.16 9.94
N LYS A 36 -6.76 11.11 9.38
CA LYS A 36 -6.59 10.92 7.94
C LYS A 36 -7.12 9.56 7.53
N PRO A 37 -8.44 9.38 7.42
CA PRO A 37 -9.01 8.12 6.97
C PRO A 37 -8.59 7.85 5.52
N LEU A 38 -8.28 6.60 5.21
CA LEU A 38 -7.89 6.22 3.86
C LEU A 38 -9.07 6.38 2.86
N GLY A 39 -10.28 6.06 3.32
CA GLY A 39 -11.49 6.06 2.51
C GLY A 39 -11.77 4.71 1.84
N GLN A 40 -13.05 4.36 1.77
CA GLN A 40 -13.50 3.06 1.24
C GLN A 40 -13.09 2.84 -0.22
N VAL A 41 -13.20 3.87 -1.07
CA VAL A 41 -12.86 3.76 -2.49
C VAL A 41 -11.39 3.38 -2.67
N ARG A 42 -10.49 4.03 -1.92
CA ARG A 42 -9.05 3.76 -1.98
C ARG A 42 -8.70 2.37 -1.47
N LEU A 43 -9.36 1.92 -0.39
CA LEU A 43 -9.24 0.55 0.10
C LEU A 43 -9.71 -0.48 -0.94
N ASN A 44 -10.88 -0.28 -1.55
CA ASN A 44 -11.41 -1.17 -2.58
C ASN A 44 -10.50 -1.23 -3.81
N CYS A 45 -9.92 -0.09 -4.22
CA CYS A 45 -8.96 -0.07 -5.32
C CYS A 45 -7.67 -0.83 -4.97
N LEU A 46 -7.18 -0.72 -3.73
CA LEU A 46 -6.00 -1.46 -3.26
C LEU A 46 -6.28 -2.97 -3.17
N GLU A 47 -7.46 -3.34 -2.66
CA GLU A 47 -7.91 -4.73 -2.66
C GLU A 47 -7.97 -5.27 -4.09
N LEU A 48 -8.65 -4.59 -5.00
CA LEU A 48 -8.78 -4.99 -6.40
C LEU A 48 -7.42 -5.13 -7.08
N LEU A 49 -6.49 -4.21 -6.82
CA LEU A 49 -5.11 -4.28 -7.31
C LEU A 49 -4.44 -5.57 -6.83
N THR A 50 -4.41 -5.82 -5.51
CA THR A 50 -3.70 -6.96 -4.93
C THR A 50 -4.32 -8.30 -5.29
N VAL A 51 -5.65 -8.37 -5.32
CA VAL A 51 -6.41 -9.54 -5.74
C VAL A 51 -6.17 -9.84 -7.22
N SER A 52 -6.13 -8.80 -8.08
CA SER A 52 -5.80 -8.98 -9.51
C SER A 52 -4.39 -9.52 -9.73
N ALA A 53 -3.42 -9.05 -8.93
CA ALA A 53 -2.04 -9.51 -8.98
C ALA A 53 -1.93 -10.98 -8.57
N ASP A 54 -2.71 -11.39 -7.57
CA ASP A 54 -2.71 -12.77 -7.08
C ASP A 54 -3.37 -13.73 -8.08
N PHE A 55 -4.54 -13.37 -8.62
CA PHE A 55 -5.22 -14.15 -9.65
C PHE A 55 -4.49 -14.19 -10.99
N ALA A 56 -3.51 -13.31 -11.20
CA ALA A 56 -2.68 -13.36 -12.40
C ALA A 56 -1.73 -14.57 -12.42
N GLN A 57 -1.60 -15.34 -11.32
CA GLN A 57 -0.76 -16.54 -11.22
C GLN A 57 0.64 -16.28 -11.82
N PHE A 58 1.06 -17.06 -12.83
CA PHE A 58 2.34 -16.91 -13.54
C PHE A 58 2.53 -15.56 -14.26
N LYS A 59 1.48 -14.74 -14.41
CA LYS A 59 1.54 -13.40 -15.01
C LYS A 59 1.62 -12.28 -13.97
N CYS A 60 1.75 -12.60 -12.69
CA CYS A 60 1.87 -11.62 -11.61
C CYS A 60 3.00 -10.62 -11.88
N GLY A 61 4.17 -11.06 -12.36
CA GLY A 61 5.29 -10.18 -12.69
C GLY A 61 4.96 -9.09 -13.72
N LYS A 62 4.03 -9.37 -14.65
CA LYS A 62 3.52 -8.40 -15.65
C LYS A 62 2.46 -7.45 -15.07
N VAL A 63 1.71 -7.88 -14.07
CA VAL A 63 0.81 -6.98 -13.32
C VAL A 63 1.64 -6.01 -12.51
N LEU A 64 2.61 -6.54 -11.76
CA LEU A 64 3.53 -5.76 -10.94
C LEU A 64 4.41 -4.83 -11.78
N SER A 65 4.54 -5.06 -13.10
CA SER A 65 5.26 -4.13 -14.00
C SER A 65 4.57 -2.81 -14.23
N ASN A 66 3.27 -2.76 -13.99
CA ASN A 66 2.50 -1.54 -14.17
C ASN A 66 2.56 -0.64 -12.93
N LEU A 67 3.18 -1.11 -11.84
CA LEU A 67 3.39 -0.33 -10.63
C LEU A 67 4.60 0.59 -10.82
N LYS A 68 4.32 1.88 -10.94
CA LYS A 68 5.34 2.92 -11.10
C LYS A 68 6.00 3.27 -9.77
N SER A 69 7.24 3.74 -9.83
CA SER A 69 8.02 4.18 -8.68
C SER A 69 7.29 5.13 -7.73
N ASP A 70 6.53 6.10 -8.27
CA ASP A 70 5.76 7.06 -7.46
C ASP A 70 4.68 6.38 -6.62
N PHE A 71 4.03 5.35 -7.18
CA PHE A 71 3.09 4.53 -6.44
C PHE A 71 3.78 3.75 -5.30
N LEU A 72 5.00 3.25 -5.55
CA LEU A 72 5.77 2.47 -4.57
C LEU A 72 6.17 3.33 -3.37
N LYS A 73 6.61 4.55 -3.66
CA LYS A 73 6.91 5.55 -2.63
C LYS A 73 5.68 5.87 -1.81
N ALA A 74 4.59 6.25 -2.49
CA ALA A 74 3.37 6.67 -1.82
C ALA A 74 2.75 5.55 -0.97
N ILE A 75 2.73 4.30 -1.46
CA ILE A 75 2.18 3.18 -0.69
C ILE A 75 3.04 2.86 0.55
N LEU A 76 4.36 3.06 0.48
CA LEU A 76 5.24 2.96 1.65
C LEU A 76 4.97 4.09 2.65
N ASP A 77 4.84 5.33 2.18
CA ASP A 77 4.53 6.47 3.05
C ASP A 77 3.20 6.29 3.80
N MET A 78 2.22 5.69 3.11
CA MET A 78 0.91 5.35 3.67
C MET A 78 0.97 4.32 4.82
N VAL A 79 2.01 3.49 4.93
CA VAL A 79 2.21 2.57 6.06
C VAL A 79 2.33 3.32 7.38
N PHE A 80 3.07 4.43 7.37
CA PHE A 80 3.30 5.22 8.58
C PHE A 80 2.06 6.05 8.97
N ILE A 81 1.25 6.43 7.98
CA ILE A 81 0.02 7.20 8.18
C ILE A 81 -1.13 6.29 8.65
N HIS A 82 -1.32 5.16 7.99
CA HIS A 82 -2.45 4.25 8.20
C HIS A 82 -2.06 3.01 9.00
N LYS A 83 -1.15 3.18 9.96
CA LYS A 83 -0.60 2.11 10.82
C LYS A 83 -1.62 1.32 11.64
N ALA A 84 -2.81 1.87 11.85
CA ALA A 84 -3.90 1.22 12.58
C ALA A 84 -4.97 0.61 11.62
N ASN A 85 -4.83 0.78 10.31
CA ASN A 85 -5.77 0.24 9.34
C ASN A 85 -5.35 -1.17 8.91
N ASN A 86 -5.90 -2.18 9.57
CA ASN A 86 -5.57 -3.59 9.33
C ASN A 86 -5.81 -4.04 7.88
N MET A 87 -6.86 -3.53 7.23
CA MET A 87 -7.16 -3.89 5.84
C MET A 87 -6.08 -3.37 4.90
N PHE A 88 -5.70 -2.09 5.06
CA PHE A 88 -4.57 -1.51 4.34
C PHE A 88 -3.27 -2.30 4.57
N LEU A 89 -2.93 -2.57 5.82
CA LEU A 89 -1.70 -3.29 6.17
C LEU A 89 -1.67 -4.72 5.60
N CYS A 90 -2.82 -5.40 5.58
CA CYS A 90 -2.97 -6.73 4.98
C CYS A 90 -2.64 -6.70 3.49
N HIS A 91 -3.22 -5.75 2.75
CA HIS A 91 -2.97 -5.60 1.31
C HIS A 91 -1.55 -5.10 1.01
N PHE A 92 -1.01 -4.20 1.82
CA PHE A 92 0.39 -3.79 1.72
C PHE A 92 1.33 -4.98 1.87
N ARG A 93 1.18 -5.78 2.95
CA ARG A 93 1.97 -6.99 3.17
C ARG A 93 1.85 -7.97 2.00
N ARG A 94 0.65 -8.18 1.47
CA ARG A 94 0.42 -9.03 0.30
C ARG A 94 1.15 -8.51 -0.93
N LEU A 95 1.12 -7.21 -1.18
CA LEU A 95 1.85 -6.59 -2.29
C LEU A 95 3.36 -6.77 -2.19
N ILE A 96 3.92 -6.59 -0.99
CA ILE A 96 5.35 -6.86 -0.71
C ILE A 96 5.66 -8.33 -0.97
N HIS A 97 4.84 -9.25 -0.46
CA HIS A 97 5.03 -10.68 -0.64
C HIS A 97 5.01 -11.09 -2.12
N LEU A 98 4.03 -10.62 -2.89
CA LEU A 98 3.97 -10.86 -4.34
C LEU A 98 5.20 -10.28 -5.06
N SER A 99 5.68 -9.12 -4.62
CA SER A 99 6.88 -8.49 -5.17
C SER A 99 8.16 -9.26 -4.85
N MET A 100 8.24 -9.93 -3.69
CA MET A 100 9.35 -10.84 -3.34
C MET A 100 9.47 -12.00 -4.32
N ILE A 101 8.33 -12.60 -4.66
CA ILE A 101 8.28 -13.77 -5.53
C ILE A 101 8.52 -13.37 -6.99
N PHE A 102 7.80 -12.37 -7.48
CA PHE A 102 7.68 -12.12 -8.92
C PHE A 102 8.43 -10.89 -9.43
N ARG A 103 8.93 -10.00 -8.56
CA ARG A 103 9.56 -8.73 -9.01
C ARG A 103 10.58 -8.15 -8.02
N ARG A 104 11.70 -8.83 -7.77
CA ARG A 104 12.76 -8.40 -6.83
C ARG A 104 13.25 -6.95 -7.00
N ARG A 105 13.26 -6.39 -8.22
CA ARG A 105 13.64 -4.99 -8.47
C ARG A 105 12.74 -3.98 -7.73
N PHE A 106 11.46 -4.31 -7.57
CA PHE A 106 10.52 -3.51 -6.77
C PHE A 106 10.99 -3.39 -5.32
N LEU A 107 11.44 -4.50 -4.75
CA LEU A 107 11.90 -4.51 -3.36
C LEU A 107 13.23 -3.80 -3.23
N LYS A 108 14.17 -4.02 -4.15
CA LYS A 108 15.42 -3.26 -4.16
C LYS A 108 15.13 -1.76 -4.10
N TYR A 109 14.18 -1.28 -4.91
CA TYR A 109 13.76 0.11 -4.92
C TYR A 109 13.22 0.58 -3.56
N LEU A 110 12.33 -0.18 -2.91
CA LEU A 110 11.81 0.19 -1.59
C LEU A 110 12.87 0.13 -0.48
N PHE A 111 13.67 -0.92 -0.44
CA PHE A 111 14.65 -1.16 0.62
C PHE A 111 15.85 -0.23 0.50
N VAL A 112 16.41 -0.08 -0.70
CA VAL A 112 17.66 0.67 -0.93
C VAL A 112 17.33 2.13 -1.19
N ASP A 113 16.49 2.43 -2.18
CA ASP A 113 16.33 3.81 -2.66
C ASP A 113 15.40 4.62 -1.74
N TYR A 114 14.54 3.95 -0.97
CA TYR A 114 13.65 4.59 0.01
C TYR A 114 13.91 4.21 1.47
N GLY A 115 14.97 3.47 1.76
CA GLY A 115 15.36 3.14 3.13
C GLY A 115 14.23 2.51 3.94
N MET A 116 13.38 1.67 3.31
CA MET A 116 12.17 1.13 3.95
C MET A 116 12.45 0.53 5.34
N LEU A 117 13.57 -0.18 5.48
CA LEU A 117 13.94 -0.84 6.74
C LEU A 117 14.28 0.19 7.83
N ASP A 118 15.13 1.18 7.53
CA ASP A 118 15.52 2.22 8.49
C ASP A 118 14.29 3.03 8.93
N ARG A 119 13.42 3.39 7.97
CA ARG A 119 12.18 4.13 8.26
C ARG A 119 11.22 3.33 9.15
N LEU A 120 11.09 2.02 8.93
CA LEU A 120 10.28 1.15 9.77
C LEU A 120 10.86 1.00 11.19
N ILE A 121 12.17 0.88 11.32
CA ILE A 121 12.86 0.82 12.61
C ILE A 121 12.67 2.14 13.37
N GLU A 122 12.94 3.27 12.72
CA GLU A 122 12.78 4.61 13.30
C GLU A 122 11.34 4.81 13.76
N PHE A 123 10.36 4.44 12.94
CA PHE A 123 8.95 4.54 13.28
C PHE A 123 8.56 3.68 14.49
N TYR A 124 9.06 2.45 14.58
CA TYR A 124 8.77 1.54 15.68
C TYR A 124 9.38 2.08 16.99
N ASN A 125 10.65 2.48 16.96
CA ASN A 125 11.36 3.03 18.11
C ASN A 125 10.75 4.36 18.59
N SER A 126 10.34 5.22 17.65
CA SER A 126 9.69 6.50 17.97
C SER A 126 8.28 6.32 18.52
N SER A 127 7.57 5.26 18.09
CA SER A 127 6.25 4.93 18.60
C SER A 127 6.31 4.30 19.99
N GLN A 128 7.30 3.45 20.28
CA GLN A 128 7.51 2.87 21.61
C GLN A 128 7.83 3.92 22.68
N ARG A 129 8.64 4.95 22.34
CA ARG A 129 8.95 6.05 23.27
C ARG A 129 7.73 6.87 23.69
N ARG A 130 6.61 6.81 22.94
CA ARG A 130 5.35 7.47 23.31
C ARG A 130 4.45 6.61 24.20
N CYS A 131 4.76 5.33 24.37
CA CYS A 131 4.02 4.37 25.21
C CYS A 131 4.74 4.03 26.51
N SER A 132 5.82 4.74 26.84
CA SER A 132 6.47 4.67 28.15
C SER A 132 5.75 5.64 29.10
N PHE A 133 4.66 5.18 29.70
CA PHE A 133 4.06 5.79 30.89
C PHE A 133 4.34 4.89 32.09
#